data_AF-A0A932JLL6-F1
#
_entry.id   AF-A0A932JLL6-F1
#
_cell.length_a   1.000
_cell.length_b   1.000
_cell.length_c   1.000
_cell.angle_alpha   90.00
_cell.angle_beta   90.00
_cell.angle_gamma   90.00
#
_symmetry.space_group_name_H-M   'P 1'
#
loop_
_entity.id
_entity.type
_entity.pdbx_description
1 polymer ?
#
loop_
_entity_poly.entity_id
_entity_poly.type
_entity_poly.pdbx_seq_one_letter_code
_entity_poly.pdbx_strand_id
1 'polypeptide(L)'
;MKSSDDLFRLVKSLTSAEKGYFKKYTAKHIIGDKNDYTILFTILDKMDEWDEELLKRRLAKFGFSHRISSVKNYLNKLILESLRAFYQHLFGND
;
A
#
# COMPACT_ATOMS: atom_id res chain seq x y z
N MET A 1 -4.04 -19.89 -4.15
CA MET A 1 -4.53 -18.59 -3.68
C MET A 1 -3.45 -17.55 -3.96
N LYS A 2 -3.67 -16.66 -4.93
CA LYS A 2 -2.64 -15.73 -5.43
C LYS A 2 -2.64 -14.46 -4.57
N SER A 3 -1.78 -14.41 -3.55
CA SER A 3 -1.64 -13.30 -2.60
C SER A 3 -1.47 -11.90 -3.23
N SER A 4 -1.13 -11.84 -4.52
CA SER A 4 -1.03 -10.59 -5.28
C SER A 4 -2.38 -9.93 -5.57
N ASP A 5 -3.42 -10.72 -5.83
CA ASP A 5 -4.78 -10.22 -6.06
C ASP A 5 -5.41 -9.68 -4.76
N ASP A 6 -5.17 -10.39 -3.65
CA ASP A 6 -5.69 -10.02 -2.34
C ASP A 6 -5.22 -8.61 -1.91
N LEU A 7 -3.94 -8.27 -2.15
CA LEU A 7 -3.41 -6.95 -1.83
C LEU A 7 -4.07 -5.84 -2.67
N PHE A 8 -4.30 -6.10 -3.96
CA PHE A 8 -4.99 -5.14 -4.82
C PHE A 8 -6.42 -4.92 -4.36
N ARG A 9 -7.16 -6.00 -4.08
CA ARG A 9 -8.51 -5.93 -3.53
C ARG A 9 -8.54 -5.19 -2.20
N LEU A 10 -7.56 -5.43 -1.31
CA LEU A 10 -7.42 -4.70 -0.05
C LEU A 10 -7.26 -3.19 -0.31
N VAL A 11 -6.37 -2.79 -1.21
CA VAL A 11 -6.15 -1.37 -1.54
C VAL A 11 -7.40 -0.72 -2.12
N LYS A 12 -8.15 -1.44 -2.97
CA LYS A 12 -9.40 -0.93 -3.57
C LYS A 12 -10.55 -0.86 -2.57
N SER A 13 -10.60 -1.75 -1.58
CA SER A 13 -11.60 -1.74 -0.51
C SER A 13 -11.42 -0.60 0.50
N LEU A 14 -10.24 0.03 0.56
CA LEU A 14 -10.00 1.18 1.43
C LEU A 14 -10.87 2.37 1.03
N THR A 15 -11.43 3.05 2.02
CA THR A 15 -12.15 4.32 1.86
C THR A 15 -11.19 5.48 1.66
N SER A 16 -11.68 6.60 1.11
CA SER A 16 -10.87 7.82 0.92
C SER A 16 -10.24 8.32 2.23
N ALA A 17 -10.91 8.15 3.37
CA ALA A 17 -10.40 8.52 4.68
C ALA A 17 -9.21 7.62 5.10
N GLU A 18 -9.36 6.29 4.96
CA GLU A 18 -8.31 5.32 5.27
C GLU A 18 -7.09 5.53 4.37
N LYS A 19 -7.29 5.76 3.06
CA LYS A 19 -6.19 6.07 2.12
C LYS A 19 -5.45 7.36 2.50
N GLY A 20 -6.19 8.39 2.91
CA GLY A 20 -5.62 9.64 3.39
C GLY A 20 -4.82 9.46 4.68
N TYR A 21 -5.35 8.67 5.62
CA TYR A 21 -4.65 8.33 6.85
C TYR A 21 -3.39 7.49 6.58
N PHE A 22 -3.48 6.48 5.71
CA PHE A 22 -2.34 5.65 5.31
C PHE A 22 -1.18 6.51 4.77
N LYS A 23 -1.46 7.47 3.88
CA LYS A 23 -0.43 8.39 3.36
C LYS A 23 0.21 9.23 4.47
N LYS A 24 -0.56 9.69 5.45
CA LYS A 24 -0.04 10.42 6.62
C LYS A 24 0.77 9.49 7.54
N TYR A 25 0.32 8.25 7.71
CA TYR A 25 0.96 7.24 8.53
C TYR A 25 2.33 6.86 7.95
N THR A 26 2.38 6.55 6.66
CA THR A 26 3.65 6.26 5.97
C THR A 26 4.57 7.47 5.95
N ALA A 27 4.05 8.68 5.70
CA ALA A 27 4.85 9.91 5.76
C ALA A 27 5.57 10.11 7.11
N LYS A 28 4.98 9.66 8.23
CA LYS A 28 5.60 9.72 9.56
C LYS A 28 6.58 8.57 9.83
N HIS A 29 6.34 7.40 9.24
CA HIS A 29 7.17 6.20 9.42
C HIS A 29 8.33 6.08 8.41
N ILE A 30 8.40 6.97 7.42
CA ILE A 30 9.53 7.05 6.49
C ILE A 30 10.71 7.71 7.22
N ILE A 31 11.63 6.88 7.71
CA ILE A 31 12.98 7.31 8.13
C ILE A 31 13.88 7.18 6.90
N GLY A 32 13.94 8.21 6.05
CA GLY A 32 14.79 8.27 4.85
C GLY A 32 14.05 8.54 3.53
N ASP A 33 14.60 8.05 2.40
CA ASP A 33 14.17 8.42 1.03
C ASP A 33 13.29 7.37 0.32
N LYS A 34 13.13 6.17 0.89
CA LYS A 34 12.56 5.03 0.15
C LYS A 34 11.04 4.93 0.24
N ASN A 35 10.39 5.45 -0.80
CA ASN A 35 8.95 5.46 -1.04
C ASN A 35 8.41 4.25 -1.85
N ASP A 36 9.14 3.14 -1.91
CA ASP A 36 8.81 2.00 -2.80
C ASP A 36 7.38 1.46 -2.58
N TYR A 37 6.95 1.32 -1.32
CA TYR A 37 5.60 0.86 -0.96
C TYR A 37 4.54 1.94 -1.16
N THR A 38 4.86 3.23 -0.97
CA THR A 38 3.96 4.36 -1.28
C THR A 38 3.69 4.44 -2.78
N ILE A 39 4.71 4.22 -3.60
CA ILE A 39 4.60 4.15 -5.06
C ILE A 39 3.75 2.94 -5.44
N LEU A 40 4.03 1.76 -4.89
CA LEU A 40 3.24 0.55 -5.13
C LEU A 40 1.76 0.77 -4.79
N PHE A 41 1.47 1.34 -3.61
CA PHE A 41 0.12 1.68 -3.18
C PHE A 41 -0.58 2.61 -4.17
N THR A 42 0.11 3.66 -4.61
CA THR A 42 -0.45 4.63 -5.58
C THR A 42 -0.73 3.99 -6.94
N ILE A 43 0.12 3.07 -7.39
CA ILE A 43 -0.11 2.33 -8.63
C ILE A 43 -1.34 1.43 -8.48
N LEU A 44 -1.44 0.66 -7.38
CA LEU A 44 -2.57 -0.23 -7.10
C LEU A 44 -3.89 0.54 -6.96
N ASP A 45 -3.89 1.69 -6.30
CA ASP A 45 -5.06 2.56 -6.14
C ASP A 45 -5.58 3.08 -7.48
N LYS A 46 -4.66 3.46 -8.37
CA LYS A 46 -4.96 3.95 -9.74
C LYS A 46 -5.31 2.84 -10.73
N MET A 47 -5.01 1.58 -10.42
CA MET A 47 -5.39 0.45 -11.27
C MET A 47 -6.88 0.17 -11.09
N ASP A 48 -7.58 0.04 -12.21
CA ASP A 48 -9.00 -0.31 -12.21
C ASP A 48 -9.18 -1.82 -12.02
N GLU A 49 -8.36 -2.59 -12.75
CA GLU A 49 -8.35 -4.05 -12.74
C GLU A 49 -6.95 -4.58 -12.37
N TRP A 50 -6.92 -5.81 -11.84
CA TRP A 50 -5.67 -6.47 -11.49
C TRP A 50 -4.90 -6.91 -12.74
N ASP A 51 -3.78 -6.23 -13.01
CA ASP A 51 -2.87 -6.56 -14.11
C ASP A 51 -1.42 -6.62 -13.63
N GLU A 52 -0.90 -7.85 -13.48
CA GLU A 52 0.46 -8.07 -13.00
C GLU A 52 1.52 -7.58 -14.00
N GLU A 53 1.27 -7.66 -15.30
CA GLU A 53 2.19 -7.18 -16.32
C GLU A 53 2.29 -5.66 -16.29
N LEU A 54 1.15 -4.97 -16.24
CA LEU A 54 1.10 -3.52 -16.12
C LEU A 54 1.83 -3.07 -14.85
N LEU A 55 1.56 -3.74 -13.73
CA LEU A 55 2.22 -3.45 -12.46
C LEU A 55 3.74 -3.61 -12.59
N LYS A 56 4.24 -4.74 -13.12
CA LYS A 56 5.67 -4.97 -13.36
C LYS A 56 6.28 -3.90 -14.25
N ARG A 57 5.62 -3.51 -15.35
CA ARG A 57 6.09 -2.45 -16.26
C ARG A 57 6.16 -1.09 -15.55
N ARG A 58 5.15 -0.74 -14.74
CA ARG A 58 5.15 0.50 -13.95
C ARG A 58 6.30 0.51 -12.95
N LEU A 59 6.47 -0.58 -12.21
CA LEU A 59 7.52 -0.71 -11.19
C LEU A 59 8.93 -0.78 -11.78
N ALA A 60 9.08 -1.33 -12.99
CA ALA A 60 10.36 -1.32 -13.71
C ALA A 60 10.84 0.11 -13.97
N LYS A 61 9.93 1.08 -14.20
CA LYS A 61 10.30 2.50 -14.33
C LYS A 61 10.90 3.10 -13.07
N PHE A 62 10.57 2.54 -11.90
CA PHE A 62 11.09 2.99 -10.61
C PHE A 62 12.29 2.16 -10.13
N GLY A 63 12.70 1.11 -10.85
CA GLY A 63 13.91 0.35 -10.56
C GLY A 63 13.82 -0.64 -9.37
N PHE A 64 12.62 -0.93 -8.86
CA PHE A 64 12.42 -1.87 -7.74
C PHE A 64 11.49 -3.05 -8.06
N SER A 65 11.24 -3.32 -9.35
CA SER A 65 10.41 -4.45 -9.81
C SER A 65 10.93 -5.82 -9.31
N HIS A 66 12.24 -5.98 -9.10
CA HIS A 66 12.84 -7.21 -8.56
C HIS A 66 12.49 -7.47 -7.10
N ARG A 67 12.21 -6.42 -6.31
CA ARG A 67 11.85 -6.50 -4.89
C ARG A 67 10.35 -6.43 -4.64
N ILE A 68 9.54 -6.48 -5.70
CA ILE A 68 8.09 -6.36 -5.60
C ILE A 68 7.48 -7.33 -4.58
N SER A 69 7.98 -8.56 -4.47
CA SER A 69 7.46 -9.54 -3.50
C SER A 69 7.63 -9.07 -2.05
N SER A 70 8.82 -8.56 -1.70
CA SER A 70 9.10 -8.00 -0.38
C SER A 70 8.31 -6.72 -0.13
N VAL A 71 8.26 -5.83 -1.13
CA VAL A 71 7.52 -4.56 -1.03
C VAL A 71 6.02 -4.80 -0.87
N LYS A 72 5.45 -5.79 -1.57
CA LYS A 72 4.05 -6.21 -1.41
C LYS A 72 3.76 -6.68 0.00
N ASN A 73 4.61 -7.54 0.54
CA ASN A 73 4.41 -8.09 1.87
C ASN A 73 4.50 -7.00 2.95
N TYR A 74 5.45 -6.08 2.79
CA TYR A 74 5.60 -4.93 3.67
C TYR A 74 4.44 -3.94 3.53
N LEU A 75 3.99 -3.65 2.31
CA LEU A 75 2.84 -2.79 2.05
C LEU A 75 1.57 -3.36 2.70
N ASN A 76 1.32 -4.67 2.56
CA ASN A 76 0.18 -5.32 3.20
C ASN A 76 0.21 -5.11 4.72
N LYS A 77 1.37 -5.36 5.34
CA LYS A 77 1.56 -5.14 6.77
C LYS A 77 1.31 -3.68 7.16
N LEU A 78 1.87 -2.72 6.43
CA LEU A 78 1.67 -1.30 6.68
C LEU A 78 0.21 -0.86 6.54
N ILE A 79 -0.52 -1.38 5.56
CA ILE A 79 -1.95 -1.08 5.42
C ILE A 79 -2.68 -1.54 6.68
N LEU A 80 -2.46 -2.78 7.12
CA LEU A 80 -3.07 -3.31 8.33
C LEU A 80 -2.69 -2.52 9.58
N GLU A 81 -1.41 -2.15 9.74
CA GLU A 81 -0.94 -1.32 10.86
C GLU A 81 -1.58 0.07 10.84
N SER A 82 -1.67 0.70 9.66
CA SER A 82 -2.31 2.00 9.51
C SER A 82 -3.81 1.96 9.81
N LEU A 83 -4.50 0.90 9.38
CA LEU A 83 -5.92 0.70 9.65
C LEU A 83 -6.13 0.51 11.14
N ARG A 84 -5.32 -0.34 11.77
CA ARG A 84 -5.38 -0.55 13.21
C ARG A 84 -5.14 0.75 13.97
N ALA A 85 -4.19 1.57 13.55
CA ALA A 85 -3.92 2.88 14.16
C ALA A 85 -5.06 3.89 13.90
N PHE A 86 -5.66 3.86 12.70
CA PHE A 86 -6.82 4.68 12.35
C PHE A 86 -8.03 4.36 13.24
N TYR A 87 -8.39 3.07 13.36
CA TYR A 87 -9.50 2.63 14.18
C TYR A 87 -9.22 2.81 15.68
N GLN A 88 -7.99 2.59 16.14
CA GLN A 88 -7.61 2.92 17.52
C GLN A 88 -7.73 4.42 17.81
N HIS A 89 -7.37 5.29 16.86
CA HIS A 89 -7.57 6.73 17.05
C HIS A 89 -9.05 7.11 17.02
N LEU A 90 -9.87 6.42 16.23
CA LEU A 90 -11.30 6.69 16.10
C LEU A 90 -12.12 6.19 17.30
N PHE A 91 -11.75 5.06 17.91
CA PHE A 91 -12.51 4.38 18.97
C PHE A 91 -11.80 4.31 20.33
N GLY A 92 -10.51 4.63 20.40
CA GLY A 92 -9.66 4.44 21.56
C GLY A 92 -9.33 5.73 22.32
N ASN A 93 -10.22 6.72 22.28
CA ASN A 93 -10.16 7.85 23.21
C ASN A 93 -11.30 7.69 24.21
N ASP A 94 -11.10 6.77 25.16
CA ASP A 94 -11.75 6.76 26.48
C ASP A 94 -10.66 7.08 27.51
#